data_AF-A0A800BIC0-F1
#
_entry.id   AF-A0A800BIC0-F1
#
_cell.length_a   1.000
_cell.length_b   1.000
_cell.length_c   1.000
_cell.angle_alpha   90.00
_cell.angle_beta   90.00
_cell.angle_gamma   90.00
#
_symmetry.space_group_name_H-M   'P 1'
#
loop_
_entity.id
_entity.type
_entity.pdbx_description
1 polymer ?
#
loop_
_entity_poly.entity_id
_entity_poly.type
_entity_poly.pdbx_seq_one_letter_code
_entity_poly.pdbx_strand_id
1 'polypeptide(L)'
;MELKYLLAQNILKLKATTSCEECNLSGANLSGENLKGANLRKANLTEANLSRADLFRARLSRADLSGADLKRAKLRGVIFCNTTTPWGLDNSGCKKE
;
A
#
# COMPACT_ATOMS: atom_id res chain seq x y z
N MET A 1 23.52 -2.62 -6.01
CA MET A 1 23.30 -3.39 -4.76
C MET A 1 22.39 -2.69 -3.76
N GLU A 2 22.15 -1.37 -3.87
CA GLU A 2 21.41 -0.60 -2.84
C GLU A 2 19.87 -0.70 -2.89
N LEU A 3 19.26 -0.67 -4.08
CA LEU A 3 17.79 -0.57 -4.18
C LEU A 3 17.03 -1.83 -3.75
N LYS A 4 17.52 -3.04 -4.12
CA LYS A 4 16.90 -4.31 -3.70
C LYS A 4 17.00 -4.54 -2.19
N TYR A 5 18.08 -4.06 -1.58
CA TYR A 5 18.29 -4.18 -0.14
C TYR A 5 17.32 -3.27 0.62
N LEU A 6 17.15 -2.01 0.18
CA LEU A 6 16.19 -1.09 0.78
C LEU A 6 14.74 -1.60 0.65
N LEU A 7 14.36 -2.15 -0.52
CA LEU A 7 13.05 -2.77 -0.70
C LEU A 7 12.82 -3.90 0.31
N ALA A 8 13.81 -4.80 0.47
CA ALA A 8 13.71 -5.90 1.43
C ALA A 8 13.55 -5.39 2.87
N GLN A 9 14.28 -4.33 3.25
CA GLN A 9 14.13 -3.69 4.57
C GLN A 9 12.74 -3.08 4.77
N ASN A 10 12.17 -2.42 3.75
CA ASN A 10 10.82 -1.86 3.82
C ASN A 10 9.76 -2.97 3.98
N ILE A 11 9.92 -4.10 3.27
CA ILE A 11 9.04 -5.27 3.42
C ILE A 11 9.17 -5.86 4.83
N LEU A 12 10.39 -6.02 5.36
CA LEU A 12 10.61 -6.52 6.72
C LEU A 12 9.99 -5.60 7.76
N LYS A 13 10.20 -4.28 7.64
CA LYS A 13 9.59 -3.28 8.51
C LYS A 13 8.06 -3.37 8.48
N LEU A 14 7.45 -3.42 7.29
CA LEU A 14 6.01 -3.55 7.13
C LEU A 14 5.47 -4.81 7.81
N LYS A 15 6.13 -5.96 7.63
CA LYS A 15 5.71 -7.23 8.23
C LYS A 15 5.88 -7.26 9.75
N ALA A 16 6.95 -6.68 10.26
CA ALA A 16 7.25 -6.66 11.69
C ALA A 16 6.37 -5.68 12.47
N THR A 17 6.00 -4.55 11.86
CA THR A 17 5.37 -3.42 12.58
C THR A 17 3.98 -3.07 12.08
N THR A 18 3.54 -3.66 10.97
CA THR A 18 2.28 -3.29 10.29
C THR A 18 2.24 -1.79 9.92
N SER A 19 3.42 -1.16 9.75
CA SER A 19 3.55 0.26 9.45
C SER A 19 4.77 0.53 8.56
N CYS A 20 4.56 1.21 7.44
CA CYS A 20 5.61 1.61 6.51
C CYS A 20 5.20 2.90 5.79
N GLU A 21 4.95 3.96 6.56
CA GLU A 21 4.70 5.30 6.00
C GLU A 21 5.91 5.79 5.20
N GLU A 22 5.66 6.38 4.03
CA GLU A 22 6.66 6.89 3.08
C GLU A 22 7.63 5.83 2.52
N CYS A 23 7.41 4.55 2.80
CA CYS A 23 8.27 3.49 2.30
C CYS A 23 8.16 3.35 0.78
N ASN A 24 9.31 3.04 0.15
CA ASN A 24 9.32 2.55 -1.22
C ASN A 24 9.11 1.03 -1.26
N LEU A 25 7.94 0.62 -1.72
CA LEU A 25 7.49 -0.76 -1.92
C LEU A 25 7.14 -1.00 -3.40
N SER A 26 7.67 -0.20 -4.32
CA SER A 26 7.44 -0.35 -5.75
C SER A 26 7.84 -1.75 -6.22
N GLY A 27 6.96 -2.43 -6.96
CA GLY A 27 7.18 -3.80 -7.44
C GLY A 27 7.24 -4.87 -6.34
N ALA A 28 6.90 -4.55 -5.08
CA ALA A 28 6.92 -5.52 -3.99
C ALA A 28 5.92 -6.65 -4.24
N ASN A 29 6.32 -7.89 -3.95
CA ASN A 29 5.37 -9.00 -3.85
C ASN A 29 4.82 -9.06 -2.41
N LEU A 30 3.59 -8.60 -2.24
CA LEU A 30 2.81 -8.60 -1.00
C LEU A 30 1.54 -9.45 -1.16
N SER A 31 1.54 -10.41 -2.09
CA SER A 31 0.37 -11.22 -2.36
C SER A 31 0.00 -12.10 -1.17
N GLY A 32 -1.28 -12.10 -0.80
CA GLY A 32 -1.82 -12.86 0.32
C GLY A 32 -1.41 -12.37 1.72
N GLU A 33 -0.63 -11.29 1.83
CA GLU A 33 -0.16 -10.78 3.12
C GLU A 33 -1.33 -10.24 3.98
N ASN A 34 -1.20 -10.40 5.30
CA ASN A 34 -2.12 -9.80 6.25
C ASN A 34 -1.65 -8.36 6.58
N LEU A 35 -2.24 -7.38 5.92
CA LEU A 35 -1.96 -5.95 6.07
C LEU A 35 -3.14 -5.22 6.75
N LYS A 36 -3.92 -5.94 7.54
CA LYS A 36 -5.09 -5.40 8.24
C LYS A 36 -4.67 -4.23 9.13
N GLY A 37 -5.27 -3.06 8.91
CA GLY A 37 -4.97 -1.85 9.67
C GLY A 37 -3.60 -1.23 9.38
N ALA A 38 -2.86 -1.71 8.37
CA ALA A 38 -1.51 -1.24 8.10
C ALA A 38 -1.46 0.26 7.81
N ASN A 39 -0.47 0.96 8.37
CA ASN A 39 -0.20 2.34 8.00
C ASN A 39 0.75 2.38 6.79
N LEU A 40 0.19 2.64 5.62
CA LEU A 40 0.88 2.76 4.33
C LEU A 40 0.70 4.17 3.73
N ARG A 41 0.45 5.18 4.59
CA ARG A 41 0.31 6.57 4.14
C ARG A 41 1.56 6.98 3.36
N LYS A 42 1.37 7.71 2.26
CA LYS A 42 2.44 8.19 1.36
C LYS A 42 3.38 7.10 0.81
N ALA A 43 3.07 5.81 0.98
CA ALA A 43 3.93 4.75 0.47
C ALA A 43 3.90 4.72 -1.06
N ASN A 44 5.04 4.42 -1.67
CA ASN A 44 5.10 4.07 -3.08
C ASN A 44 4.82 2.57 -3.22
N LEU A 45 3.67 2.22 -3.78
CA LEU A 45 3.21 0.85 -4.06
C LEU A 45 3.04 0.64 -5.58
N THR A 46 3.71 1.43 -6.42
CA THR A 46 3.59 1.29 -7.86
C THR A 46 4.00 -0.11 -8.30
N GLU A 47 3.21 -0.72 -9.19
CA GLU A 47 3.43 -2.09 -9.71
C GLU A 47 3.52 -3.19 -8.63
N ALA A 48 3.16 -2.91 -7.38
CA ALA A 48 3.20 -3.91 -6.32
C ALA A 48 2.12 -4.99 -6.54
N ASN A 49 2.46 -6.26 -6.28
CA ASN A 49 1.49 -7.34 -6.26
C ASN A 49 0.86 -7.42 -4.87
N LEU A 50 -0.37 -6.89 -4.73
CA LEU A 50 -1.20 -6.95 -3.51
C LEU A 50 -2.36 -7.95 -3.69
N SER A 51 -2.27 -8.85 -4.67
CA SER A 51 -3.36 -9.78 -4.94
C SER A 51 -3.64 -10.65 -3.72
N ARG A 52 -4.92 -10.84 -3.38
CA ARG A 52 -5.39 -11.58 -2.19
C ARG A 52 -4.95 -11.02 -0.83
N ALA A 53 -4.27 -9.88 -0.76
CA ALA A 53 -3.86 -9.28 0.51
C ALA A 53 -5.08 -8.84 1.34
N ASP A 54 -4.97 -8.92 2.67
CA ASP A 54 -5.98 -8.37 3.58
C ASP A 54 -5.62 -6.92 3.94
N LEU A 55 -6.29 -5.95 3.30
CA LEU A 55 -6.09 -4.51 3.54
C LEU A 55 -7.22 -3.93 4.40
N PHE A 56 -7.99 -4.74 5.12
CA PHE A 56 -9.12 -4.26 5.91
C PHE A 56 -8.67 -3.14 6.87
N ARG A 57 -9.27 -1.95 6.73
CA ARG A 57 -8.92 -0.73 7.49
C ARG A 57 -7.48 -0.23 7.35
N ALA A 58 -6.73 -0.65 6.33
CA ALA A 58 -5.43 -0.08 6.04
C ALA A 58 -5.54 1.41 5.66
N ARG A 59 -4.51 2.19 6.00
CA ARG A 59 -4.41 3.63 5.71
C ARG A 59 -3.49 3.84 4.52
N LEU A 60 -4.05 4.29 3.40
CA LEU A 60 -3.39 4.48 2.10
C LEU A 60 -3.44 5.94 1.63
N SER A 61 -3.82 6.88 2.49
CA SER A 61 -3.87 8.31 2.15
C SER A 61 -2.51 8.78 1.63
N ARG A 62 -2.50 9.45 0.47
CA ARG A 62 -1.30 9.90 -0.26
C ARG A 62 -0.41 8.80 -0.85
N ALA A 63 -0.79 7.53 -0.74
CA ALA A 63 -0.04 6.46 -1.38
C ALA A 63 -0.22 6.46 -2.90
N ASP A 64 0.77 5.91 -3.61
CA ASP A 64 0.69 5.68 -5.05
C ASP A 64 0.54 4.18 -5.33
N LEU A 65 -0.62 3.77 -5.84
CA LEU A 65 -0.92 2.39 -6.23
C LEU A 65 -0.91 2.21 -7.76
N SER A 66 -0.31 3.11 -8.53
CA SER A 66 -0.31 3.02 -10.00
C SER A 66 0.21 1.66 -10.47
N GLY A 67 -0.61 0.92 -11.22
CA GLY A 67 -0.26 -0.41 -11.72
C GLY A 67 -0.24 -1.54 -10.68
N ALA A 68 -0.62 -1.29 -9.42
CA ALA A 68 -0.66 -2.33 -8.40
C ALA A 68 -1.76 -3.38 -8.70
N ASP A 69 -1.44 -4.67 -8.53
CA ASP A 69 -2.42 -5.75 -8.66
C ASP A 69 -3.19 -5.93 -7.35
N LEU A 70 -4.47 -5.56 -7.34
CA LEU A 70 -5.38 -5.70 -6.19
C LEU A 70 -6.42 -6.82 -6.39
N LYS A 71 -6.22 -7.74 -7.34
CA LYS A 71 -7.17 -8.84 -7.59
C LYS A 71 -7.42 -9.62 -6.30
N ARG A 72 -8.69 -9.72 -5.91
CA ARG A 72 -9.16 -10.43 -4.71
C ARG A 72 -8.61 -9.87 -3.38
N ALA A 73 -8.02 -8.67 -3.37
CA ALA A 73 -7.63 -8.01 -2.13
C ALA A 73 -8.88 -7.61 -1.31
N LYS A 74 -8.79 -7.67 0.02
CA LYS A 74 -9.87 -7.22 0.90
C LYS A 74 -9.71 -5.74 1.19
N LEU A 75 -10.49 -4.91 0.50
CA LEU A 75 -10.39 -3.44 0.59
C LEU A 75 -11.44 -2.79 1.51
N ARG A 76 -12.29 -3.60 2.17
CA ARG A 76 -13.38 -3.05 2.99
C ARG A 76 -12.82 -2.14 4.10
N GLY A 77 -13.31 -0.91 4.15
CA GLY A 77 -12.93 0.07 5.16
C GLY A 77 -11.51 0.62 5.01
N VAL A 78 -10.81 0.36 3.89
CA VAL A 78 -9.57 1.08 3.55
C VAL A 78 -9.83 2.57 3.64
N ILE A 79 -8.90 3.28 4.24
CA ILE A 79 -8.92 4.72 4.42
C ILE A 79 -7.93 5.29 3.40
N PHE A 80 -8.44 6.06 2.42
CA PHE A 80 -7.63 6.58 1.32
C PHE A 80 -8.14 7.97 0.92
N CYS A 81 -7.24 8.95 0.98
CA CYS A 81 -7.46 10.35 0.62
C CYS A 81 -6.24 10.84 -0.17
N ASN A 82 -6.46 11.51 -1.31
CA ASN A 82 -5.39 11.90 -2.24
C ASN A 82 -4.50 10.71 -2.63
N THR A 83 -5.09 9.57 -2.97
CA THR A 83 -4.38 8.31 -3.25
C THR A 83 -4.49 8.02 -4.74
N THR A 84 -3.37 7.76 -5.41
CA THR A 84 -3.41 7.32 -6.80
C THR A 84 -3.94 5.90 -6.84
N THR A 85 -5.21 5.72 -7.22
CA THR A 85 -5.84 4.40 -7.28
C THR A 85 -5.60 3.73 -8.63
N PRO A 86 -5.43 2.39 -8.70
CA PRO A 86 -5.23 1.70 -9.98
C PRO A 86 -6.44 1.78 -10.92
N TRP A 87 -7.63 2.06 -10.37
CA TRP A 87 -8.89 2.14 -11.11
C TRP A 87 -9.30 3.59 -11.44
N GLY A 88 -8.44 4.58 -11.18
CA GLY A 88 -8.66 5.96 -11.63
C GLY A 88 -9.74 6.75 -10.87
N LEU A 89 -10.06 6.36 -9.63
CA LEU A 89 -10.96 7.13 -8.77
C LEU A 89 -10.30 8.41 -8.28
N ASP A 90 -10.97 9.55 -8.49
CA ASP A 90 -10.63 10.82 -7.83
C ASP A 90 -11.10 10.80 -6.38
N ASN A 91 -10.14 10.94 -5.46
CA ASN A 91 -10.37 11.07 -4.02
C ASN A 91 -9.60 12.26 -3.43
N SER A 92 -9.34 13.29 -4.23
CA SER A 92 -8.56 14.48 -3.82
C SER A 92 -9.32 15.41 -2.86
N GLY A 93 -10.65 15.42 -2.95
CA GLY A 93 -11.54 16.31 -2.17
C GLY A 93 -11.87 15.85 -0.74
N CYS A 94 -11.21 14.83 -0.20
CA CYS A 94 -11.50 14.37 1.16
C CYS A 94 -10.96 15.35 2.22
N LYS A 95 -11.63 15.42 3.39
CA LYS A 95 -11.13 16.21 4.53
C LYS A 95 -9.80 15.63 5.01
N LYS A 96 -8.84 16.49 5.39
CA LYS A 96 -7.54 16.06 5.93
C LYS A 96 -7.79 15.19 7.18
N GLU A 97 -7.25 13.98 7.14
CA GLU A 97 -7.14 13.01 8.25
C GLU A 97 -5.94 13.32 9.14
#